data_AF-A0AAV5M475-F1
#
_entry.id   AF-A0AAV5M475-F1
#
_cell.length_a   1.000
_cell.length_b   1.000
_cell.length_c   1.000
_cell.angle_alpha   90.00
_cell.angle_beta   90.00
_cell.angle_gamma   90.00
#
_symmetry.space_group_name_H-M   'P 1'
#
loop_
_entity.id
_entity.type
_entity.pdbx_description
1 polymer ?
#
loop_
_entity_poly.entity_id
_entity_poly.type
_entity_poly.pdbx_seq_one_letter_code
_entity_poly.pdbx_strand_id
1 'polypeptide(L)'
;MYNLITAQMVVVQLEVPAKSIELYLDLRRLVEGQVQGCTEPTSDKLLPDWHPAGQHVFTLVLDLNETLLYTDWKHDRGWRTFKGPGVDAFLEHLGKFYKIVVYSDQLNMYVILLVIGWITIIISGIGYQGV
;
A
#
# COMPACT_ATOMS: atom_id res chain seq x y z
N MET A 1 27.91 -42.49 -49.80
CA MET A 1 27.30 -42.99 -48.55
C MET A 1 27.41 -41.86 -47.54
N TYR A 2 26.27 -41.39 -47.01
CA TYR A 2 26.09 -40.39 -45.94
C TYR A 2 26.40 -38.92 -46.30
N ASN A 3 25.50 -38.21 -46.98
CA ASN A 3 24.24 -37.62 -46.50
C ASN A 3 24.44 -36.34 -45.66
N LEU A 4 24.04 -35.22 -46.27
CA LEU A 4 23.09 -34.25 -45.70
C LEU A 4 23.42 -33.54 -44.37
N ILE A 5 24.64 -33.66 -43.83
CA ILE A 5 25.04 -32.92 -42.62
C ILE A 5 25.40 -31.46 -42.88
N THR A 6 25.24 -30.98 -44.13
CA THR A 6 24.85 -29.58 -44.37
C THR A 6 23.39 -29.38 -43.91
N ALA A 7 23.07 -29.84 -42.71
CA ALA A 7 21.97 -29.33 -41.93
C ALA A 7 22.37 -27.89 -41.65
N GLN A 8 22.06 -27.02 -42.61
CA GLN A 8 21.10 -25.99 -42.31
C GLN A 8 21.20 -25.61 -40.84
N MET A 9 22.23 -24.82 -40.54
CA MET A 9 22.08 -23.65 -39.71
C MET A 9 20.98 -22.80 -40.38
N VAL A 10 19.74 -23.30 -40.38
CA VAL A 10 18.53 -22.52 -40.55
C VAL A 10 18.52 -21.75 -39.25
N VAL A 11 19.29 -20.66 -39.25
CA VAL A 11 18.79 -19.44 -38.64
C VAL A 11 17.42 -19.29 -39.27
N VAL A 12 16.38 -19.71 -38.54
CA VAL A 12 15.00 -19.43 -38.92
C VAL A 12 14.97 -17.91 -38.89
N GLN A 13 15.21 -17.30 -40.05
CA GLN A 13 14.94 -15.91 -40.30
C GLN A 13 13.43 -15.84 -40.20
N LEU A 14 12.93 -15.68 -38.98
CA LEU A 14 11.59 -15.18 -38.76
C LEU A 14 11.63 -13.77 -39.35
N GLU A 15 11.33 -13.66 -40.64
CA GLU A 15 10.96 -12.39 -41.27
C GLU A 15 9.63 -11.98 -40.66
N VAL A 16 9.67 -11.59 -39.39
CA VAL A 16 8.56 -10.94 -38.73
C VAL A 16 8.42 -9.62 -39.48
N PRO A 17 7.28 -9.36 -40.14
CA PRO A 17 7.07 -8.11 -40.85
C PRO A 17 7.41 -6.96 -39.92
N ALA A 18 8.20 -5.98 -40.38
CA ALA A 18 8.60 -4.83 -39.55
C ALA A 18 7.39 -4.18 -38.86
N LYS A 19 6.24 -4.17 -39.55
CA LYS A 19 4.96 -3.69 -39.05
C LYS A 19 4.40 -4.45 -37.83
N SER A 20 4.63 -5.76 -37.72
CA SER A 20 4.25 -6.53 -36.53
C SER A 20 5.21 -6.31 -35.35
N ILE A 21 6.48 -6.04 -35.61
CA ILE A 21 7.44 -5.63 -34.58
C ILE A 21 7.05 -4.26 -34.03
N GLU A 22 6.72 -3.31 -34.90
CA GLU A 22 6.23 -1.98 -34.51
C GLU A 22 4.94 -2.08 -33.68
N LEU A 23 3.97 -2.88 -34.13
CA LEU A 23 2.74 -3.12 -33.38
C LEU A 23 3.01 -3.70 -31.99
N TYR A 24 3.90 -4.70 -31.88
CA TYR A 24 4.30 -5.28 -30.61
C TYR A 24 4.97 -4.26 -29.68
N LEU A 25 5.88 -3.46 -30.22
CA LEU A 25 6.58 -2.41 -29.46
C LEU A 25 5.60 -1.34 -28.97
N ASP A 26 4.63 -0.93 -29.78
CA ASP A 26 3.62 0.05 -29.37
C ASP A 26 2.68 -0.49 -28.29
N LEU A 27 2.24 -1.74 -28.43
CA LEU A 27 1.38 -2.41 -27.45
C LEU A 27 2.15 -2.61 -26.13
N ARG A 28 3.42 -2.98 -26.21
CA ARG A 28 4.32 -3.09 -25.06
C ARG A 28 4.49 -1.74 -24.36
N ARG A 29 4.76 -0.64 -25.08
CA ARG A 29 4.88 0.70 -24.51
C ARG A 29 3.60 1.14 -23.80
N LEU A 30 2.44 0.84 -24.38
CA LEU A 30 1.15 1.16 -23.78
C LEU A 30 0.94 0.42 -22.47
N VAL A 31 1.23 -0.88 -22.44
CA VAL A 31 1.15 -1.70 -21.22
C VAL A 31 2.18 -1.23 -20.18
N GLU A 32 3.43 -0.99 -20.59
CA GLU A 32 4.49 -0.50 -19.69
C GLU A 32 4.13 0.87 -19.09
N GLY A 33 3.55 1.78 -19.87
CA GLY A 33 3.08 3.08 -19.37
C GLY A 33 1.94 2.97 -18.35
N GLN A 34 1.05 1.99 -18.51
CA GLN A 34 0.01 1.70 -17.50
C GLN A 34 0.59 1.06 -16.24
N VAL A 35 1.59 0.20 -16.39
CA VAL A 35 2.27 -0.48 -15.28
C VAL A 35 3.09 0.52 -14.46
N GLN A 36 3.81 1.44 -15.11
CA GLN A 36 4.58 2.49 -14.42
C GLN A 36 3.72 3.32 -13.49
N GLY A 37 2.54 3.77 -13.94
CA GLY A 37 1.59 4.51 -13.08
C GLY A 37 1.07 3.74 -11.86
N CYS A 38 1.20 2.41 -11.85
CA CYS A 38 0.83 1.55 -10.72
C CYS A 38 2.01 1.14 -9.83
N THR A 39 3.24 1.22 -10.33
CA THR A 39 4.44 0.75 -9.61
C THR A 39 5.30 1.88 -9.06
N GLU A 40 5.20 3.08 -9.63
CA GLU A 40 5.98 4.21 -9.18
C GLU A 40 5.32 4.84 -7.93
N PRO A 41 6.05 4.98 -6.81
CA PRO A 41 5.50 5.61 -5.63
C PRO A 41 5.16 7.07 -5.94
N THR A 42 4.02 7.55 -5.42
CA THR A 42 3.53 8.91 -5.67
C THR A 42 4.49 10.02 -5.21
N SER A 43 5.49 9.70 -4.40
CA SER A 43 6.50 10.62 -3.90
C SER A 43 7.82 9.88 -3.66
N ASP A 44 8.95 10.55 -3.91
CA ASP A 44 10.30 10.07 -3.60
C ASP A 44 10.52 9.85 -2.10
N LYS A 45 9.80 10.62 -1.27
CA LYS A 45 9.82 10.50 0.20
C LYS A 45 8.39 10.35 0.72
N LEU A 46 8.20 9.34 1.57
CA LEU A 46 6.92 9.09 2.25
C LEU A 46 6.60 10.14 3.33
N LEU A 47 7.63 10.75 3.89
CA LEU A 47 7.51 11.74 4.96
C LEU A 47 8.18 13.06 4.52
N PRO A 48 7.57 14.22 4.80
CA PRO A 48 8.23 15.49 4.57
C PRO A 48 9.48 15.64 5.44
N ASP A 49 10.47 16.37 4.91
CA ASP A 49 11.71 16.64 5.63
C ASP A 49 11.42 17.44 6.91
N TRP A 50 12.13 17.07 7.97
CA TRP A 50 11.90 17.60 9.31
C TRP A 50 12.55 18.96 9.54
N HIS A 51 11.89 19.78 10.36
CA HIS A 51 12.49 20.99 10.90
C HIS A 51 13.68 20.63 11.80
N PRO A 52 14.84 21.31 11.70
CA PRO A 52 16.07 20.94 12.39
C PRO A 52 15.95 20.87 13.92
N ALA A 53 15.01 21.60 14.53
CA ALA A 53 14.76 21.56 15.97
C ALA A 53 14.15 20.24 16.48
N GLY A 54 13.59 19.40 15.60
CA GLY A 54 12.91 18.14 15.96
C GLY A 54 13.69 16.87 15.65
N GLN A 55 14.93 16.98 15.15
CA GLN A 55 15.69 15.83 14.63
C GLN A 55 16.08 14.77 15.68
N HIS A 56 15.94 15.07 16.98
CA HIS A 56 16.28 14.13 18.06
C HIS A 56 15.13 13.19 18.44
N VAL A 57 13.96 13.30 17.81
CA VAL A 57 12.81 12.43 18.11
C VAL A 57 12.86 11.20 17.21
N PHE A 58 12.91 10.02 17.81
CA PHE A 58 12.83 8.75 17.09
C PHE A 58 11.44 8.59 16.45
N THR A 59 11.41 8.03 15.23
CA THR A 59 10.15 7.74 14.53
C THR A 59 9.78 6.28 14.76
N LEU A 60 8.59 6.05 15.30
CA LEU A 60 7.99 4.74 15.46
C LEU A 60 6.96 4.53 14.35
N VAL A 61 7.20 3.55 13.48
CA VAL A 61 6.23 3.14 12.46
C VAL A 61 5.41 2.00 13.02
N LEU A 62 4.10 2.19 13.09
CA LEU A 62 3.15 1.20 13.59
C LEU A 62 2.21 0.79 12.47
N ASP A 63 1.98 -0.50 12.33
CA ASP A 63 0.93 -1.00 11.45
C ASP A 63 -0.46 -0.69 12.04
N LEU A 64 -1.42 -0.43 11.19
CA LEU A 64 -2.80 -0.12 11.56
C LEU A 64 -3.54 -1.42 11.91
N ASN A 65 -3.45 -2.40 11.03
CA ASN A 65 -4.13 -3.68 11.17
C ASN A 65 -3.39 -4.57 12.19
N GLU A 66 -4.15 -5.34 12.95
CA GLU A 66 -3.69 -6.28 13.99
C GLU A 66 -2.87 -5.69 15.15
N THR A 67 -2.46 -4.43 15.09
CA THR A 67 -1.70 -3.74 16.15
C THR A 67 -2.60 -2.75 16.90
N LEU A 68 -3.20 -1.80 16.18
CA LEU A 68 -4.09 -0.81 16.79
C LEU A 68 -5.55 -1.28 16.74
N LEU A 69 -5.85 -2.17 15.79
CA LEU A 69 -7.21 -2.48 15.37
C LEU A 69 -7.33 -3.91 14.93
N TYR A 70 -8.52 -4.43 15.09
CA TYR A 70 -8.87 -5.75 14.63
C TYR A 70 -10.14 -5.67 13.80
N THR A 71 -10.09 -6.10 12.55
CA THR A 71 -11.28 -6.17 11.69
C THR A 71 -11.70 -7.61 11.52
N ASP A 72 -12.95 -7.91 11.85
CA ASP A 72 -13.56 -9.23 11.68
C ASP A 72 -14.68 -9.17 10.64
N TRP A 73 -14.80 -10.20 9.81
CA TRP A 73 -15.92 -10.36 8.90
C TRP A 73 -16.74 -11.58 9.27
N LYS A 74 -18.05 -11.36 9.43
CA LYS A 74 -19.00 -12.46 9.61
C LYS A 74 -20.14 -12.35 8.62
N HIS A 75 -20.60 -13.50 8.12
CA HIS A 75 -21.70 -13.55 7.16
C HIS A 75 -23.01 -12.93 7.68
N ASP A 76 -23.27 -13.03 8.99
CA ASP A 76 -24.48 -12.49 9.64
C ASP A 76 -24.45 -10.96 9.80
N ARG A 77 -23.27 -10.39 10.05
CA ARG A 77 -23.12 -9.01 10.52
C ARG A 77 -22.18 -8.13 9.69
N GLY A 78 -21.53 -8.69 8.67
CA GLY A 78 -20.59 -8.01 7.79
C GLY A 78 -19.24 -7.70 8.45
N TRP A 79 -18.54 -6.71 7.90
CA TRP A 79 -17.27 -6.20 8.41
C TRP A 79 -17.49 -5.40 9.70
N ARG A 80 -16.74 -5.73 10.75
CA ARG A 80 -16.69 -4.95 11.99
C ARG A 80 -15.26 -4.69 12.36
N THR A 81 -14.95 -3.43 12.59
CA THR A 81 -13.64 -3.04 13.11
C THR A 81 -13.74 -2.71 14.58
N PHE A 82 -12.86 -3.33 15.35
CA PHE A 82 -12.74 -3.19 16.79
C PHE A 82 -11.43 -2.49 17.09
N LYS A 83 -11.48 -1.60 18.09
CA LYS A 83 -10.29 -1.00 18.65
C LYS A 83 -9.58 -1.98 19.57
N GLY A 84 -8.27 -2.12 19.42
CA GLY A 84 -7.47 -2.91 20.35
C GLY A 84 -7.61 -2.38 21.79
N PRO A 85 -7.70 -3.25 22.81
CA PRO A 85 -7.78 -2.82 24.20
C PRO A 85 -6.51 -2.05 24.59
N GLY A 86 -6.65 -0.90 25.24
CA GLY A 86 -5.52 -0.12 25.75
C GLY A 86 -4.74 0.68 24.69
N VAL A 87 -5.19 0.68 23.44
CA VAL A 87 -4.53 1.41 22.34
C VAL A 87 -4.43 2.91 22.61
N ASP A 88 -5.43 3.51 23.26
CA ASP A 88 -5.39 4.93 23.62
C ASP A 88 -4.26 5.25 24.60
N ALA A 89 -4.19 4.49 25.70
CA ALA A 89 -3.16 4.67 26.72
C ALA A 89 -1.76 4.38 26.17
N PHE A 90 -1.64 3.40 25.26
CA PHE A 90 -0.41 3.07 24.58
C PHE A 90 0.09 4.23 23.69
N LEU A 91 -0.79 4.77 22.84
CA LEU A 91 -0.46 5.89 21.95
C LEU A 91 -0.18 7.17 22.75
N GLU A 92 -0.93 7.43 23.82
CA GLU A 92 -0.70 8.58 24.69
C GLU A 92 0.66 8.51 25.40
N HIS A 93 1.04 7.31 25.85
CA HIS A 93 2.33 7.11 26.51
C HIS A 93 3.50 7.27 25.53
N LEU A 94 3.43 6.62 24.36
CA LEU A 94 4.50 6.65 23.37
C LEU A 94 4.60 7.96 22.60
N GLY A 95 3.49 8.66 22.40
CA GLY A 95 3.48 9.95 21.70
C GLY A 95 4.30 11.05 22.39
N LYS A 96 4.67 10.84 23.66
CA LYS A 96 5.57 11.75 24.42
C LYS A 96 7.04 11.58 24.04
N PHE A 97 7.43 10.39 23.58
CA PHE A 97 8.82 10.02 23.33
C PHE A 97 9.12 9.82 21.85
N TYR A 98 8.11 9.44 21.08
CA TYR A 98 8.24 9.07 19.67
C TYR A 98 7.25 9.84 18.81
N LYS A 99 7.67 10.18 17.60
CA LYS A 99 6.70 10.45 16.55
C LYS A 99 6.12 9.12 16.08
N ILE A 100 4.81 8.97 16.22
CA ILE A 100 4.10 7.80 15.73
C ILE A 100 3.68 8.05 14.28
N VAL A 101 4.08 7.17 13.38
CA VAL A 101 3.64 7.12 11.99
C VAL A 101 2.83 5.84 11.83
N VAL A 102 1.56 5.98 11.45
CA VAL A 102 0.69 4.83 11.22
C VAL A 102 0.77 4.44 9.75
N TYR A 103 1.16 3.21 9.50
CA TYR A 103 1.21 2.58 8.19
C TYR A 103 0.02 1.62 8.03
N SER A 104 -0.46 1.44 6.80
CA SER A 104 -1.54 0.52 6.48
C SER A 104 -1.37 0.01 5.07
N ASP A 105 -1.64 -1.27 4.87
CA ASP A 105 -1.70 -1.93 3.55
C ASP A 105 -3.06 -1.75 2.85
N GLN A 106 -4.08 -1.33 3.61
CA GLN A 106 -5.42 -1.05 3.08
C GLN A 106 -5.46 0.22 2.22
N LEU A 107 -6.36 0.21 1.23
CA LEU A 107 -6.69 1.39 0.41
C LEU A 107 -7.04 2.60 1.29
N ASN A 108 -6.45 3.76 0.99
CA ASN A 108 -6.57 5.00 1.79
C ASN A 108 -8.03 5.37 2.11
N MET A 109 -8.96 5.17 1.17
CA MET A 109 -10.38 5.44 1.39
C MET A 109 -10.96 4.66 2.59
N TYR A 110 -10.58 3.39 2.75
CA TYR A 110 -11.06 2.58 3.88
C TYR A 110 -10.42 3.03 5.19
N VAL A 111 -9.12 3.31 5.18
CA VAL A 111 -8.38 3.78 6.36
C VAL A 111 -8.97 5.08 6.89
N ILE A 112 -9.20 6.07 6.01
CA ILE A 112 -9.80 7.35 6.36
C ILE A 112 -11.19 7.18 6.97
N LEU A 113 -12.03 6.32 6.38
CA LEU A 113 -13.37 6.07 6.89
C LEU A 113 -13.34 5.41 8.28
N LEU A 114 -12.42 4.47 8.50
CA LEU A 114 -12.26 3.78 9.78
C LEU A 114 -11.77 4.71 10.89
N VAL A 115 -10.74 5.51 10.60
CA VAL A 115 -10.16 6.44 11.58
C VAL A 115 -11.16 7.56 11.93
N ILE A 116 -11.85 8.14 10.95
CA ILE A 116 -12.92 9.12 11.20
C ILE A 116 -14.03 8.48 12.02
N GLY A 117 -14.44 7.26 11.66
CA GLY A 117 -15.44 6.49 12.40
C GLY A 117 -15.10 6.35 13.88
N TRP A 118 -13.86 5.97 14.22
CA TRP A 118 -13.48 5.87 15.64
C TRP A 118 -13.39 7.22 16.34
N ILE A 119 -12.90 8.27 15.68
CA ILE A 119 -12.87 9.62 16.27
C ILE A 119 -14.30 10.06 16.59
N THR A 120 -15.25 9.85 15.69
CA THR A 120 -16.67 10.15 15.92
C THR A 120 -17.27 9.31 17.06
N ILE A 121 -16.96 8.01 17.13
CA ILE A 121 -17.43 7.13 18.22
C ILE A 121 -16.87 7.57 19.58
N ILE A 122 -15.61 8.00 19.65
CA ILE A 122 -15.00 8.52 20.88
C ILE A 122 -15.71 9.80 21.34
N ILE A 123 -15.96 10.74 20.43
CA ILE A 123 -16.63 12.01 20.76
C ILE A 123 -18.09 11.77 21.16
N SER A 124 -18.78 10.83 20.51
CA SER A 124 -20.16 10.46 20.86
C SER A 124 -20.24 9.67 22.17
N GLY A 125 -19.25 8.84 22.50
CA GLY A 125 -19.21 8.01 23.71
C GLY A 125 -18.96 8.81 24.99
N ILE A 126 -18.34 9.99 24.91
CA ILE A 126 -18.17 10.91 26.05
C ILE A 126 -19.51 11.55 26.47
N GLY A 127 -20.55 11.48 25.63
CA GLY A 127 -21.89 12.03 25.90
C GLY A 127 -22.93 11.05 26.48
N TYR A 128 -22.60 9.78 26.71
CA TYR A 128 -23.55 8.75 27.20
C TYR A 128 -23.16 8.12 28.56
N GLN A 129 -22.41 8.84 29.37
CA GLN A 129 -22.19 8.53 30.79
C GLN A 129 -22.58 9.74 31.63
N GLY A 130 -23.89 9.92 31.82
CA GLY A 130 -24.45 10.90 32.76
C GLY A 130 -25.46 11.87 32.14
N VAL A 131 -26.66 11.38 31.82
CA VAL A 131 -27.97 11.86 32.29
C VAL A 131 -28.95 10.69 32.15
#